data_AF-A0A171DKD8-F1
#
_entry.id   AF-A0A171DKD8-F1
#
_cell.length_a   1.000
_cell.length_b   1.000
_cell.length_c   1.000
_cell.angle_alpha   90.00
_cell.angle_beta   90.00
_cell.angle_gamma   90.00
#
_symmetry.space_group_name_H-M   'P 1'
#
loop_
_entity.id
_entity.type
_entity.pdbx_description
1 polymer ?
#
loop_
_entity_poly.entity_id
_entity_poly.type
_entity_poly.pdbx_seq_one_letter_code
_entity_poly.pdbx_strand_id
1 'polypeptide(L)'
;MEVRLPGHGAEPGVPEHPAASAISRVRKSITDQPAPPVVVGLSYLGAAVAFHAARNEPGAVAGVVMAGYSFLVSPDMLTRWLQGFTGMAARQRRARDHFADLHGRKWEDLLTATFDELADGCLSLPGLDDLRRFDAPLQLVNGALLQNERRAIEPAAASGADVTVIAGAGHVVPVDAPRMFAAAVEDFSDRIDTECTVFHERRRAAARRSSTDASVEEDARV
;
A
#
# COMPACT_ATOMS: atom_id res chain seq x y z
N MET A 1 -15.15 -3.01 -2.71
CA MET A 1 -15.65 -3.10 -1.31
C MET A 1 -14.73 -2.27 -0.43
N GLU A 2 -15.26 -1.49 0.50
CA GLU A 2 -14.47 -0.77 1.51
C GLU A 2 -14.33 -1.63 2.78
N VAL A 3 -13.12 -1.76 3.31
CA VAL A 3 -12.86 -2.51 4.56
C VAL A 3 -12.65 -1.53 5.70
N ARG A 4 -13.53 -1.59 6.70
CA ARG A 4 -13.32 -0.87 7.97
C ARG A 4 -12.30 -1.62 8.82
N LEU A 5 -11.19 -0.98 9.14
CA LEU A 5 -10.14 -1.59 9.94
C LEU A 5 -10.54 -1.72 11.42
N PRO A 6 -10.04 -2.74 12.14
CA PRO A 6 -10.31 -2.90 13.57
C PRO A 6 -10.04 -1.62 14.36
N GLY A 7 -10.90 -1.33 15.34
CA GLY A 7 -10.81 -0.12 16.17
C GLY A 7 -11.24 1.18 15.49
N HIS A 8 -11.51 1.21 14.18
CA HIS A 8 -12.03 2.39 13.48
C HIS A 8 -13.56 2.48 13.56
N GLY A 9 -14.10 3.70 13.37
CA GLY A 9 -15.54 3.96 13.41
C GLY A 9 -16.21 3.51 14.71
N ALA A 10 -17.34 2.81 14.56
CA ALA A 10 -18.21 2.42 15.66
C ALA A 10 -17.77 1.13 16.39
N GLU A 11 -16.70 0.45 15.98
CA GLU A 11 -16.27 -0.77 16.66
C GLU A 11 -15.84 -0.47 18.11
N PRO A 12 -16.23 -1.31 19.08
CA PRO A 12 -15.82 -1.12 20.47
C PRO A 12 -14.35 -1.52 20.66
N GLY A 13 -13.62 -0.71 21.44
CA GLY A 13 -12.25 -1.00 21.86
C GLY A 13 -11.17 -0.74 20.82
N VAL A 14 -9.92 -0.78 21.29
CA VAL A 14 -8.71 -0.75 20.47
C VAL A 14 -8.08 -2.15 20.59
N PRO A 15 -7.78 -2.85 19.47
CA PRO A 15 -7.07 -4.12 19.55
C PRO A 15 -5.70 -3.93 20.20
N GLU A 16 -5.20 -4.97 20.88
CA GLU A 16 -3.83 -4.97 21.43
C GLU A 16 -2.78 -4.80 20.31
N HIS A 17 -3.06 -5.41 19.15
CA HIS A 17 -2.25 -5.28 17.94
C HIS A 17 -3.09 -4.78 16.75
N PRO A 18 -3.32 -3.46 16.62
CA PRO A 18 -4.21 -2.88 15.61
C PRO A 18 -3.83 -3.23 14.17
N ALA A 19 -2.56 -3.14 13.78
CA ALA A 19 -2.11 -3.38 12.42
C ALA A 19 -2.13 -4.88 12.08
N ALA A 20 -1.72 -5.75 12.99
CA ALA A 20 -1.83 -7.20 12.79
C ALA A 20 -3.30 -7.63 12.60
N SER A 21 -4.20 -7.04 13.38
CA SER A 21 -5.65 -7.23 13.26
C SER A 21 -6.18 -6.71 11.92
N ALA A 22 -5.69 -5.54 11.47
CA ALA A 22 -6.05 -4.95 10.19
C ALA A 22 -5.60 -5.81 9.01
N ILE A 23 -4.35 -6.28 9.00
CA ILE A 23 -3.80 -7.20 7.98
C ILE A 23 -4.65 -8.46 7.90
N SER A 24 -4.99 -9.06 9.05
CA SER A 24 -5.81 -10.26 9.10
C SER A 24 -7.22 -10.04 8.53
N ARG A 25 -7.84 -8.89 8.84
CA ARG A 25 -9.17 -8.54 8.32
C ARG A 25 -9.14 -8.29 6.81
N VAL A 26 -8.14 -7.58 6.31
CA VAL A 26 -8.00 -7.33 4.87
C VAL A 26 -7.69 -8.63 4.14
N ARG A 27 -6.83 -9.50 4.68
CA ARG A 27 -6.57 -10.83 4.10
C ARG A 27 -7.85 -11.66 4.00
N LYS A 28 -8.64 -11.73 5.08
CA LYS A 28 -9.94 -12.40 5.03
C LYS A 28 -10.87 -11.78 3.97
N SER A 29 -10.89 -10.46 3.87
CA SER A 29 -11.71 -9.75 2.88
C SER A 29 -11.29 -10.07 1.44
N ILE A 30 -9.99 -10.29 1.19
CA ILE A 30 -9.43 -10.75 -0.08
C ILE A 30 -9.89 -12.19 -0.36
N THR A 31 -9.71 -13.11 0.59
CA THR A 31 -10.06 -14.54 0.41
C THR A 31 -11.55 -14.78 0.23
N ASP A 32 -12.40 -13.90 0.79
CA ASP A 32 -13.85 -13.98 0.65
C ASP A 32 -14.35 -13.48 -0.72
N GLN A 33 -13.48 -12.92 -1.58
CA GLN A 33 -13.87 -12.50 -2.93
C GLN A 33 -13.97 -13.70 -3.88
N PRO A 34 -14.93 -13.69 -4.83
CA PRO A 34 -15.09 -14.76 -5.82
C PRO A 34 -13.97 -14.80 -6.86
N ALA A 35 -13.20 -13.72 -7.00
CA ALA A 35 -12.05 -13.59 -7.89
C ALA A 35 -10.99 -12.71 -7.22
N PRO A 36 -9.70 -12.86 -7.60
CA PRO A 36 -8.62 -12.06 -7.03
C PRO A 36 -8.88 -10.55 -7.22
N PRO A 37 -9.01 -9.76 -6.14
CA PRO A 37 -9.31 -8.33 -6.26
C PRO A 37 -8.05 -7.51 -6.53
N VAL A 38 -8.23 -6.28 -7.02
CA VAL A 38 -7.24 -5.21 -6.84
C VAL A 38 -7.44 -4.59 -5.47
N VAL A 39 -6.37 -4.55 -4.66
CA VAL A 39 -6.41 -4.05 -3.28
C VAL A 39 -5.77 -2.68 -3.21
N VAL A 40 -6.51 -1.68 -2.72
CA VAL A 40 -6.02 -0.30 -2.62
C VAL A 40 -5.72 0.03 -1.16
N GLY A 41 -4.49 0.47 -0.90
CA GLY A 41 -4.04 0.96 0.40
C GLY A 41 -3.63 2.43 0.33
N LEU A 42 -4.19 3.25 1.22
CA LEU A 42 -3.90 4.68 1.29
C LEU A 42 -3.00 5.00 2.49
N SER A 43 -2.05 5.91 2.29
CA SER A 43 -1.10 6.35 3.31
C SER A 43 -0.25 5.19 3.83
N TYR A 44 0.64 5.45 4.80
CA TYR A 44 1.57 4.47 5.32
C TYR A 44 0.86 3.25 5.93
N LEU A 45 -0.20 3.47 6.71
CA LEU A 45 -0.94 2.38 7.34
C LEU A 45 -1.70 1.54 6.31
N GLY A 46 -2.54 2.18 5.48
CA GLY A 46 -3.35 1.46 4.51
C GLY A 46 -2.51 0.75 3.45
N ALA A 47 -1.44 1.39 2.97
CA ALA A 47 -0.52 0.77 2.02
C ALA A 47 0.24 -0.42 2.62
N ALA A 48 0.75 -0.30 3.85
CA ALA A 48 1.41 -1.41 4.53
C ALA A 48 0.43 -2.57 4.80
N VAL A 49 -0.79 -2.28 5.27
CA VAL A 49 -1.82 -3.29 5.51
C VAL A 49 -2.19 -4.02 4.22
N ALA A 50 -2.45 -3.28 3.13
CA ALA A 50 -2.78 -3.87 1.83
C ALA A 50 -1.64 -4.75 1.30
N PHE A 51 -0.40 -4.27 1.38
CA PHE A 51 0.78 -5.01 0.95
C PHE A 51 0.96 -6.32 1.71
N HIS A 52 0.93 -6.28 3.05
CA HIS A 52 1.14 -7.46 3.89
C HIS A 52 -0.04 -8.44 3.89
N ALA A 53 -1.25 -7.95 3.64
CA ALA A 53 -2.41 -8.82 3.44
C ALA A 53 -2.25 -9.66 2.16
N ALA A 54 -1.68 -9.07 1.11
CA ALA A 54 -1.50 -9.71 -0.20
C ALA A 54 -0.22 -10.54 -0.37
N ARG A 55 0.84 -10.30 0.43
CA ARG A 55 2.20 -10.88 0.22
C ARG A 55 2.31 -12.41 0.32
N ASN A 56 1.39 -13.10 1.00
CA ASN A 56 1.62 -14.49 1.43
C ASN A 56 0.84 -15.54 0.64
N GLU A 57 0.07 -15.16 -0.37
CA GLU A 57 -0.72 -16.10 -1.16
C GLU A 57 -0.64 -15.74 -2.66
N PRO A 58 0.25 -16.42 -3.43
CA PRO A 58 0.36 -16.19 -4.86
C PRO A 58 -0.99 -16.33 -5.57
N GLY A 59 -1.38 -15.32 -6.34
CA GLY A 59 -2.65 -15.29 -7.05
C GLY A 59 -3.87 -14.92 -6.19
N ALA A 60 -3.71 -14.60 -4.90
CA ALA A 60 -4.82 -14.15 -4.07
C ALA A 60 -5.34 -12.75 -4.43
N VAL A 61 -4.50 -11.93 -5.06
CA VAL A 61 -4.87 -10.60 -5.57
C VAL A 61 -4.52 -10.48 -7.05
N ALA A 62 -5.32 -9.71 -7.79
CA ALA A 62 -4.99 -9.30 -9.15
C ALA A 62 -3.87 -8.24 -9.15
N GLY A 63 -3.82 -7.41 -8.10
CA GLY A 63 -2.76 -6.42 -7.90
C GLY A 63 -2.97 -5.57 -6.65
N VAL A 64 -1.98 -4.75 -6.32
CA VAL A 64 -2.01 -3.83 -5.18
C VAL A 64 -1.75 -2.39 -5.64
N VAL A 65 -2.57 -1.45 -5.19
CA VAL A 65 -2.32 -0.02 -5.35
C VAL A 65 -1.91 0.58 -4.00
N MET A 66 -0.72 1.16 -3.95
CA MET A 66 -0.25 1.96 -2.82
C MET A 66 -0.40 3.44 -3.17
N ALA A 67 -1.16 4.19 -2.38
CA ALA A 67 -1.43 5.60 -2.63
C ALA A 67 -0.90 6.51 -1.52
N GLY A 68 -0.27 7.63 -1.87
CA GLY A 68 0.27 8.58 -0.91
C GLY A 68 1.36 7.96 -0.02
N TYR A 69 2.30 7.23 -0.63
CA TYR A 69 3.32 6.45 0.08
C TYR A 69 4.73 6.82 -0.35
N SER A 70 5.68 6.81 0.58
CA SER A 70 7.11 7.02 0.27
C SER A 70 8.01 6.04 1.01
N PHE A 71 8.82 5.30 0.23
CA PHE A 71 9.87 4.40 0.75
C PHE A 71 11.09 5.15 1.32
N LEU A 72 11.11 6.48 1.20
CA LEU A 72 12.22 7.33 1.63
C LEU A 72 12.04 7.84 3.08
N VAL A 73 10.88 7.58 3.68
CA VAL A 73 10.55 8.01 5.03
C VAL A 73 10.84 6.86 5.99
N SER A 74 11.77 7.07 6.92
CA SER A 74 12.07 6.07 7.94
C SER A 74 10.91 5.93 8.94
N PRO A 75 10.76 4.76 9.59
CA PRO A 75 9.78 4.57 10.67
C PRO A 75 9.86 5.67 11.73
N ASP A 76 11.05 6.01 12.21
CA ASP A 76 11.26 7.11 13.18
C ASP A 76 10.74 8.47 12.69
N MET A 77 10.96 8.78 11.41
CA MET A 77 10.50 10.04 10.83
C MET A 77 8.98 10.06 10.74
N LEU A 78 8.38 8.94 10.31
CA LEU A 78 6.94 8.78 10.25
C LEU A 78 6.32 8.89 11.65
N THR A 79 6.86 8.20 12.65
CA THR A 79 6.41 8.27 14.05
C THR A 79 6.42 9.71 14.56
N ARG A 80 7.51 10.47 14.31
CA ARG A 80 7.59 11.88 14.69
C ARG A 80 6.52 12.74 14.02
N TRP A 81 6.29 12.55 12.71
CA TRP A 81 5.25 13.29 12.00
C TRP A 81 3.86 12.97 12.56
N LEU A 82 3.55 11.68 12.73
CA LEU A 82 2.26 11.24 13.22
C LEU A 82 1.99 11.72 14.66
N GLN A 83 2.99 11.66 15.55
CA GLN A 83 2.90 12.25 16.90
C GLN A 83 2.63 13.76 16.84
N GLY A 84 3.32 14.49 15.95
CA GLY A 84 3.10 15.92 15.75
C GLY A 84 1.69 16.24 15.25
N PHE A 85 1.21 15.53 14.23
CA PHE A 85 -0.14 15.70 13.68
C PHE A 85 -1.22 15.37 14.72
N THR A 86 -1.06 14.27 15.45
CA THR A 86 -1.98 13.84 16.51
C THR A 86 -2.04 14.85 17.65
N GLY A 87 -0.88 15.33 18.10
CA GLY A 87 -0.79 16.36 19.15
C GLY A 87 -1.41 17.70 18.73
N MET A 88 -1.28 18.09 17.45
CA MET A 88 -1.98 19.27 16.93
C MET A 88 -3.49 19.05 16.82
N ALA A 89 -3.93 17.88 16.33
CA ALA A 89 -5.34 17.54 16.18
C ALA A 89 -6.06 17.54 17.54
N ALA A 90 -5.44 16.98 18.58
CA ALA A 90 -6.00 16.96 19.93
C ALA A 90 -6.22 18.37 20.52
N ARG A 91 -5.39 19.34 20.12
CA ARG A 91 -5.48 20.75 20.57
C ARG A 91 -6.47 21.59 19.77
N GLN A 92 -6.87 21.14 18.58
CA GLN A 92 -7.78 21.86 17.71
C GLN A 92 -9.17 21.21 17.72
N ARG A 93 -10.16 21.88 18.30
CA ARG A 93 -11.53 21.35 18.46
C ARG A 93 -12.09 20.71 17.18
N ARG A 94 -12.01 21.42 16.05
CA ARG A 94 -12.51 20.93 14.76
C ARG A 94 -11.82 19.63 14.31
N ALA A 95 -10.50 19.55 14.48
CA ALA A 95 -9.75 18.36 14.11
C ALA A 95 -10.09 17.19 15.06
N ARG A 96 -10.06 17.42 16.37
CA ARG A 96 -10.44 16.42 17.37
C ARG A 96 -11.84 15.85 17.13
N ASP A 97 -12.81 16.72 16.88
CA ASP A 97 -14.19 16.28 16.64
C ASP A 97 -14.28 15.47 15.33
N HIS A 98 -13.56 15.88 14.28
CA HIS A 98 -13.46 15.11 13.04
C HIS A 98 -12.81 13.73 13.22
N PHE A 99 -11.72 13.62 13.99
CA PHE A 99 -11.10 12.33 14.30
C PHE A 99 -12.03 11.45 15.14
N ALA A 100 -12.76 12.03 16.08
CA ALA A 100 -13.75 11.30 16.87
C ALA A 100 -14.91 10.77 16.01
N ASP A 101 -15.32 11.49 14.96
CA ASP A 101 -16.33 11.02 14.01
C ASP A 101 -15.82 9.85 13.16
N LEU A 102 -14.54 9.90 12.73
CA LEU A 102 -13.94 8.86 11.89
C LEU A 102 -13.58 7.57 12.66
N HIS A 103 -13.01 7.70 13.86
CA HIS A 103 -12.40 6.60 14.60
C HIS A 103 -13.12 6.27 15.91
N GLY A 104 -14.10 7.09 16.29
CA GLY A 104 -14.71 7.06 17.62
C GLY A 104 -13.86 7.81 18.66
N ARG A 105 -14.36 7.92 19.90
CA ARG A 105 -13.68 8.66 20.98
C ARG A 105 -12.33 8.08 21.40
N LYS A 106 -12.04 6.84 20.99
CA LYS A 106 -10.81 6.07 21.25
C LYS A 106 -9.70 6.32 20.24
N TRP A 107 -9.87 7.32 19.37
CA TRP A 107 -8.94 7.59 18.27
C TRP A 107 -7.51 7.86 18.75
N GLU A 108 -7.33 8.51 19.90
CA GLU A 108 -6.01 8.77 20.48
C GLU A 108 -5.30 7.47 20.91
N ASP A 109 -6.03 6.56 21.58
CA ASP A 109 -5.52 5.25 21.98
C ASP A 109 -5.17 4.38 20.77
N LEU A 110 -6.02 4.42 19.74
CA LEU A 110 -5.83 3.68 18.48
C LEU A 110 -4.58 4.15 17.73
N LEU A 111 -4.39 5.46 17.62
CA LEU A 111 -3.20 6.03 16.99
C LEU A 111 -1.95 5.73 17.80
N THR A 112 -2.01 5.86 19.12
CA THR A 112 -0.89 5.49 20.02
C THR A 112 -0.48 4.03 19.82
N ALA A 113 -1.42 3.09 19.88
CA ALA A 113 -1.13 1.68 19.68
C ALA A 113 -0.56 1.37 18.28
N THR A 114 -1.04 2.07 17.25
CA THR A 114 -0.48 1.94 15.88
C THR A 114 0.96 2.48 15.81
N PHE A 115 1.29 3.54 16.56
CA PHE A 115 2.65 4.07 16.62
C PHE A 115 3.59 3.14 17.38
N ASP A 116 3.10 2.51 18.44
CA ASP A 116 3.87 1.54 19.22
C ASP A 116 4.22 0.34 18.34
N GLU A 117 3.28 -0.19 17.55
CA GLU A 117 3.56 -1.26 16.58
C GLU A 117 4.54 -0.85 15.48
N LEU A 118 4.54 0.41 15.07
CA LEU A 118 5.52 0.92 14.11
C LEU A 118 6.92 1.00 14.75
N ALA A 119 6.99 1.39 16.02
CA ALA A 119 8.23 1.57 16.76
C ALA A 119 8.89 0.24 17.18
N ASP A 120 8.09 -0.76 17.55
CA ASP A 120 8.57 -2.10 17.92
C ASP A 120 8.75 -3.04 16.71
N GLY A 121 8.27 -2.64 15.53
CA GLY A 121 8.40 -3.35 14.26
C GLY A 121 7.29 -4.37 13.99
N CYS A 122 6.28 -4.49 14.84
CA CYS A 122 5.10 -5.30 14.58
C CYS A 122 4.34 -4.84 13.32
N LEU A 123 4.33 -3.52 13.05
CA LEU A 123 3.96 -2.93 11.77
C LEU A 123 5.21 -2.56 10.97
N SER A 124 5.56 -3.39 9.99
CA SER A 124 6.65 -3.08 9.06
C SER A 124 6.15 -2.28 7.86
N LEU A 125 6.89 -1.23 7.49
CA LEU A 125 6.64 -0.46 6.27
C LEU A 125 7.32 -1.16 5.08
N PRO A 126 6.59 -1.50 3.99
CA PRO A 126 7.20 -2.10 2.81
C PRO A 126 8.31 -1.22 2.22
N GLY A 127 9.46 -1.83 1.96
CA GLY A 127 10.62 -1.19 1.33
C GLY A 127 10.76 -1.53 -0.16
N LEU A 128 11.80 -0.98 -0.80
CA LEU A 128 12.10 -1.25 -2.21
C LEU A 128 12.47 -2.73 -2.48
N ASP A 129 13.12 -3.38 -1.51
CA ASP A 129 13.40 -4.83 -1.58
C ASP A 129 12.12 -5.67 -1.57
N ASP A 130 11.12 -5.26 -0.79
CA ASP A 130 9.83 -5.94 -0.72
C ASP A 130 9.09 -5.81 -2.07
N LEU A 131 9.08 -4.61 -2.66
CA LEU A 131 8.51 -4.38 -4.00
C LEU A 131 9.15 -5.28 -5.06
N ARG A 132 10.48 -5.41 -5.04
CA ARG A 132 11.21 -6.23 -6.01
C ARG A 132 10.82 -7.71 -5.97
N ARG A 133 10.42 -8.19 -4.80
CA ARG A 133 10.05 -9.59 -4.49
C ARG A 133 8.55 -9.83 -4.46
N PHE A 134 7.73 -8.80 -4.70
CA PHE A 134 6.29 -8.92 -4.62
C PHE A 134 5.75 -9.72 -5.82
N ASP A 135 4.93 -10.73 -5.54
CA ASP A 135 4.51 -11.75 -6.52
C ASP A 135 3.22 -11.40 -7.28
N ALA A 136 2.82 -10.13 -7.28
CA ALA A 136 1.68 -9.62 -8.02
C ALA A 136 1.97 -8.23 -8.61
N PRO A 137 1.19 -7.77 -9.62
CA PRO A 137 1.22 -6.38 -10.06
C PRO A 137 1.08 -5.40 -8.90
N LEU A 138 1.93 -4.37 -8.88
CA LEU A 138 1.88 -3.31 -7.86
C LEU A 138 1.98 -1.95 -8.54
N GLN A 139 1.08 -1.03 -8.18
CA GLN A 139 1.10 0.36 -8.62
C GLN A 139 1.33 1.30 -7.44
N LEU A 140 2.22 2.29 -7.62
CA LEU A 140 2.34 3.44 -6.73
C LEU A 140 1.65 4.65 -7.35
N VAL A 141 0.63 5.19 -6.67
CA VAL A 141 -0.14 6.36 -7.12
C VAL A 141 0.03 7.50 -6.10
N ASN A 142 0.88 8.47 -6.42
CA ASN A 142 1.18 9.58 -5.50
C ASN A 142 0.73 10.94 -6.04
N GLY A 143 0.51 11.88 -5.11
CA GLY A 143 0.30 13.28 -5.45
C GLY A 143 1.61 14.00 -5.77
N ALA A 144 1.53 15.03 -6.61
CA ALA A 144 2.70 15.83 -7.00
C ALA A 144 3.15 16.84 -5.91
N LEU A 145 2.29 17.17 -4.95
CA LEU A 145 2.53 18.29 -4.02
C LEU A 145 3.56 17.96 -2.92
N LEU A 146 3.65 16.69 -2.48
CA LEU A 146 4.60 16.30 -1.44
C LEU A 146 5.91 15.79 -2.04
N GLN A 147 7.01 16.46 -1.67
CA GLN A 147 8.34 16.17 -2.23
C GLN A 147 8.76 14.71 -2.01
N ASN A 148 8.53 14.13 -0.83
CA ASN A 148 8.97 12.77 -0.51
C ASN A 148 8.18 11.71 -1.29
N GLU A 149 6.90 11.94 -1.54
CA GLU A 149 6.06 11.05 -2.35
C GLU A 149 6.42 11.15 -3.83
N ARG A 150 6.67 12.36 -4.33
CA ARG A 150 7.15 12.57 -5.70
C ARG A 150 8.53 11.93 -5.93
N ARG A 151 9.44 12.03 -4.96
CA ARG A 151 10.78 11.42 -5.03
C ARG A 151 10.76 9.89 -4.91
N ALA A 152 9.67 9.30 -4.40
CA ALA A 152 9.53 7.85 -4.29
C ALA A 152 9.22 7.16 -5.63
N ILE A 153 8.76 7.92 -6.64
CA ILE A 153 8.30 7.40 -7.93
C ILE A 153 9.41 6.66 -8.69
N GLU A 154 10.55 7.31 -8.91
CA GLU A 154 11.64 6.72 -9.69
C GLU A 154 12.21 5.44 -9.03
N PRO A 155 12.52 5.42 -7.71
CA PRO A 155 12.94 4.18 -7.04
C PRO A 155 11.90 3.05 -7.09
N ALA A 156 10.60 3.39 -7.01
CA ALA A 156 9.52 2.40 -7.09
C ALA A 156 9.43 1.79 -8.50
N ALA A 157 9.50 2.62 -9.54
CA ALA A 157 9.55 2.17 -10.93
C ALA A 157 10.76 1.26 -11.18
N ALA A 158 11.94 1.66 -10.71
CA ALA A 158 13.16 0.85 -10.81
C ALA A 158 13.07 -0.47 -10.02
N SER A 159 12.23 -0.52 -8.99
CA SER A 159 11.96 -1.71 -8.19
C SER A 159 10.84 -2.60 -8.76
N GLY A 160 10.27 -2.20 -9.90
CA GLY A 160 9.30 -2.99 -10.66
C GLY A 160 7.84 -2.71 -10.36
N ALA A 161 7.52 -1.54 -9.78
CA ALA A 161 6.16 -1.05 -9.66
C ALA A 161 5.74 -0.28 -10.92
N ASP A 162 4.47 -0.37 -11.29
CA ASP A 162 3.82 0.65 -12.10
C ASP A 162 3.72 1.95 -11.29
N VAL A 163 3.85 3.11 -11.94
CA VAL A 163 3.85 4.40 -11.21
C VAL A 163 2.94 5.42 -11.86
N THR A 164 2.30 6.23 -11.04
CA THR A 164 1.44 7.34 -11.49
C THR A 164 1.59 8.53 -10.54
N VAL A 165 1.74 9.72 -11.12
CA VAL A 165 1.79 10.98 -10.38
C VAL A 165 0.60 11.83 -10.75
N ILE A 166 -0.22 12.19 -9.76
CA ILE A 166 -1.40 13.01 -9.96
C ILE A 166 -1.07 14.47 -9.66
N ALA A 167 -1.11 15.31 -10.71
CA ALA A 167 -0.89 16.74 -10.61
C ALA A 167 -1.95 17.38 -9.71
N GLY A 168 -1.53 18.32 -8.86
CA GLY A 168 -2.43 19.04 -7.95
C GLY A 168 -2.91 18.25 -6.72
N ALA A 169 -2.57 16.96 -6.59
CA ALA A 169 -2.89 16.16 -5.41
C ALA A 169 -1.75 16.15 -4.37
N GLY A 170 -2.12 16.07 -3.09
CA GLY A 170 -1.23 15.86 -1.96
C GLY A 170 -1.24 14.40 -1.48
N HIS A 171 -1.16 14.21 -0.17
CA HIS A 171 -1.04 12.90 0.47
C HIS A 171 -2.29 12.03 0.30
N VAL A 172 -3.47 12.65 0.44
CA VAL A 172 -4.76 11.97 0.39
C VAL A 172 -5.31 12.02 -1.04
N VAL A 173 -4.54 11.45 -1.98
CA VAL A 173 -4.80 11.48 -3.43
C VAL A 173 -6.26 11.18 -3.82
N PRO A 174 -6.94 10.15 -3.24
CA PRO A 174 -8.33 9.86 -3.56
C PRO A 174 -9.32 10.98 -3.15
N VAL A 175 -8.94 11.83 -2.19
CA VAL A 175 -9.73 12.97 -1.72
C VAL A 175 -9.39 14.22 -2.52
N ASP A 176 -8.11 14.46 -2.78
CA ASP A 176 -7.63 15.66 -3.48
C ASP A 176 -8.01 15.65 -4.97
N ALA A 177 -7.97 14.47 -5.60
CA ALA A 177 -8.20 14.29 -7.03
C ALA A 177 -8.98 12.99 -7.35
N PRO A 178 -10.23 12.85 -6.86
CA PRO A 178 -10.97 11.60 -6.87
C PRO A 178 -11.12 10.98 -8.26
N ARG A 179 -11.42 11.80 -9.27
CA ARG A 179 -11.60 11.33 -10.66
C ARG A 179 -10.30 10.83 -11.28
N MET A 180 -9.19 11.53 -11.03
CA MET A 180 -7.89 11.12 -11.55
C MET A 180 -7.37 9.87 -10.84
N PHE A 181 -7.62 9.77 -9.53
CA PHE A 181 -7.28 8.58 -8.76
C PHE A 181 -8.06 7.35 -9.24
N ALA A 182 -9.38 7.48 -9.41
CA ALA A 182 -10.21 6.40 -9.94
C ALA A 182 -9.73 5.94 -11.33
N ALA A 183 -9.49 6.89 -12.25
CA ALA A 183 -8.99 6.59 -13.58
C ALA A 183 -7.63 5.88 -13.55
N ALA A 184 -6.73 6.24 -12.63
CA ALA A 184 -5.43 5.58 -12.48
C ALA A 184 -5.54 4.13 -11.99
N VAL A 185 -6.51 3.84 -11.12
CA VAL A 185 -6.78 2.49 -10.63
C VAL A 185 -7.46 1.64 -11.71
N GLU A 186 -8.43 2.22 -12.44
CA GLU A 186 -9.11 1.55 -13.56
C GLU A 186 -8.13 1.18 -14.68
N ASP A 187 -7.28 2.13 -15.11
CA ASP A 187 -6.22 1.89 -16.09
C ASP A 187 -5.25 0.79 -15.63
N PHE A 188 -4.90 0.77 -14.33
CA PHE A 188 -4.07 -0.30 -13.78
C PHE A 188 -4.76 -1.67 -13.82
N SER A 189 -6.06 -1.73 -13.46
CA SER A 189 -6.86 -2.95 -13.59
C SER A 189 -6.93 -3.45 -15.03
N ASP A 190 -7.20 -2.57 -16.00
CA ASP A 190 -7.23 -2.92 -17.42
C ASP A 190 -5.87 -3.49 -17.88
N ARG A 191 -4.76 -2.88 -17.44
CA ARG A 191 -3.41 -3.39 -17.75
C ARG A 191 -3.11 -4.73 -17.10
N ILE A 192 -3.69 -5.05 -15.94
CA ILE A 192 -3.58 -6.40 -15.35
C ILE A 192 -4.28 -7.39 -16.26
N ASP A 193 -5.53 -7.11 -16.68
CA ASP A 193 -6.33 -7.99 -17.51
C ASP A 193 -5.69 -8.26 -18.88
N THR A 194 -5.01 -7.26 -19.46
CA THR A 194 -4.26 -7.44 -20.71
C THR A 194 -2.80 -7.89 -20.50
N GLU A 195 -2.42 -8.22 -19.27
CA GLU A 195 -1.05 -8.59 -18.88
C GLU A 195 0.03 -7.58 -19.31
N CYS A 196 -0.25 -6.27 -19.27
CA CYS A 196 0.63 -5.18 -19.73
C CYS A 196 1.21 -4.33 -18.58
N THR A 197 1.38 -4.92 -17.38
CA THR A 197 2.02 -4.26 -16.24
C THR A 197 3.53 -4.53 -16.21
N VAL A 198 4.27 -3.73 -15.44
CA VAL A 198 5.73 -3.92 -15.25
C VAL A 198 6.04 -5.32 -14.71
N PHE A 199 5.18 -5.83 -13.82
CA PHE A 199 5.27 -7.20 -13.30
C PHE A 199 5.23 -8.26 -14.41
N HIS A 200 4.25 -8.18 -15.31
CA HIS A 200 4.10 -9.14 -16.41
C HIS A 200 5.27 -9.08 -17.39
N GLU A 201 5.75 -7.88 -17.71
CA GLU A 201 6.94 -7.69 -18.56
C GLU A 201 8.19 -8.34 -17.96
N ARG A 202 8.43 -8.15 -16.65
CA ARG A 202 9.56 -8.77 -15.94
C ARG A 202 9.48 -10.29 -15.98
N ARG A 203 8.29 -10.87 -15.79
CA ARG A 203 8.08 -12.32 -15.87
C ARG A 203 8.32 -12.86 -17.29
N ARG A 204 7.80 -12.19 -18.32
CA ARG A 204 8.07 -12.56 -19.72
C ARG A 204 9.57 -12.50 -20.05
N ALA A 205 10.27 -11.46 -19.59
CA ALA A 205 11.71 -11.34 -19.79
C ALA A 205 12.50 -12.44 -19.07
N ALA A 206 12.09 -12.82 -17.86
CA ALA A 206 12.72 -13.92 -17.11
C ALA A 206 12.52 -15.27 -17.81
N ALA A 207 11.30 -15.56 -18.27
CA ALA A 207 10.99 -16.80 -19.00
C ALA A 207 11.80 -16.93 -20.31
N ARG A 208 11.98 -15.83 -21.05
CA ARG A 208 12.83 -15.81 -22.25
C ARG A 208 14.29 -16.13 -21.94
N ARG A 209 14.86 -15.55 -20.87
CA ARG A 209 16.23 -15.84 -20.44
C ARG A 209 16.41 -17.32 -20.07
N SER A 210 15.50 -17.88 -19.29
CA SER A 210 15.58 -19.31 -18.93
C SER A 210 15.47 -20.24 -20.14
N SER A 211 14.66 -19.89 -21.14
CA SER A 211 14.57 -20.69 -22.37
C SER A 211 15.85 -20.61 -23.22
N THR A 212 16.51 -19.45 -23.25
CA THR A 212 17.79 -19.29 -23.97
C THR A 212 18.90 -20.08 -23.28
N ASP A 213 19.00 -20.00 -21.95
CA ASP A 213 20.03 -20.73 -21.20
C ASP A 213 19.85 -22.26 -21.35
N ALA A 214 18.61 -22.75 -21.33
CA ALA A 214 18.30 -24.17 -21.55
C ALA A 214 18.72 -24.65 -22.95
N SER A 215 18.46 -23.85 -24.00
CA SER A 215 18.88 -24.20 -25.37
C SER A 215 20.40 -24.21 -25.56
N VAL A 216 21.12 -23.32 -24.86
CA VAL A 216 22.59 -23.28 -24.91
C VAL A 216 23.22 -24.47 -24.18
N GLU A 217 22.64 -24.92 -23.06
CA GLU A 217 23.09 -26.13 -22.36
C GLU A 217 22.82 -27.42 -23.15
N GLU A 218 21.74 -27.47 -23.94
CA GLU A 218 21.41 -28.61 -24.80
C GLU A 218 22.38 -28.70 -26.00
N ASP A 219 22.67 -27.58 -26.66
CA ASP A 219 23.65 -27.53 -27.76
C ASP A 219 25.09 -27.82 -27.29
N ALA A 220 25.43 -27.53 -26.02
CA ALA A 220 26.75 -27.83 -25.46
C ALA A 220 26.94 -29.31 -25.07
N ARG A 221 25.89 -30.13 -25.12
CA ARG A 221 25.91 -31.57 -24.78
C ARG A 221 25.86 -32.49 -26.02
N VAL A 222 25.77 -31.93 -27.22
CA VAL A 222 25.81 -32.65 -28.52
C VAL A 222 27.18 -32.52 -29.14
#